data_AF-A0A927X382-F1
#
_entry.id   AF-A0A927X382-F1
#
_cell.length_a   1.000
_cell.length_b   1.000
_cell.length_c   1.000
_cell.angle_alpha   90.00
_cell.angle_beta   90.00
_cell.angle_gamma   90.00
#
_symmetry.space_group_name_H-M   'P 1'
#
loop_
_entity.id
_entity.type
_entity.pdbx_description
1 polymer ?
#
loop_
_entity_poly.entity_id
_entity_poly.type
_entity_poly.pdbx_seq_one_letter_code
_entity_poly.pdbx_strand_id
1 'polypeptide(L)' 'MSERSFEILLYDITARTVLCIMEVNNWTKNYAFEKFTHSVVYSYLEREETKVWHYSSLMLTQLFNDECEGKLVFPEV' A
#
# COMPACT_ATOMS: atom_id res chain seq x y z
N MET A 1 -17.60 7.42 -1.98
CA MET A 1 -16.89 8.69 -1.71
C MET A 1 -16.99 9.56 -2.98
N SER A 2 -16.46 10.79 -3.04
CA SER A 2 -16.28 11.43 -4.36
C SER A 2 -14.95 10.96 -4.95
N GLU A 3 -14.85 10.79 -6.27
CA GLU A 3 -13.63 10.33 -6.94
C GLU A 3 -12.41 11.17 -6.53
N ARG A 4 -12.55 12.50 -6.53
CA ARG A 4 -11.51 13.43 -6.09
C ARG A 4 -11.10 13.25 -4.63
N SER A 5 -12.05 12.93 -3.75
CA SER A 5 -11.76 12.66 -2.34
C SER A 5 -10.98 11.36 -2.16
N PHE A 6 -11.30 10.35 -2.96
CA PHE A 6 -10.58 9.07 -2.96
C PHE A 6 -9.15 9.23 -3.47
N GLU A 7 -8.95 9.96 -4.57
CA GLU A 7 -7.60 10.23 -5.09
C GLU A 7 -6.70 10.90 -4.04
N ILE A 8 -7.19 11.96 -3.38
CA ILE A 8 -6.43 12.66 -2.33
C ILE A 8 -6.07 11.70 -1.18
N LEU A 9 -7.01 10.85 -0.78
CA LEU A 9 -6.78 9.84 0.26
C LEU A 9 -5.74 8.81 -0.19
N LEU A 10 -5.84 8.32 -1.42
CA LEU A 10 -4.92 7.37 -2.01
C LEU A 10 -3.49 7.94 -2.05
N TYR A 11 -3.32 9.21 -2.43
CA TYR A 11 -2.02 9.89 -2.39
C TYR A 11 -1.43 9.92 -0.97
N ASP A 12 -2.22 10.26 0.05
CA ASP A 12 -1.77 10.30 1.45
C ASP A 12 -1.41 8.91 1.98
N ILE A 13 -2.27 7.91 1.75
CA ILE A 13 -2.01 6.51 2.14
C ILE A 13 -0.73 6.00 1.47
N THR A 14 -0.56 6.26 0.18
CA THR A 14 0.63 5.84 -0.58
C THR A 14 1.89 6.46 0.00
N ALA A 15 1.89 7.78 0.23
CA ALA A 15 3.04 8.46 0.80
C ALA A 15 3.42 7.91 2.18
N ARG A 16 2.44 7.68 3.06
CA ARG A 16 2.67 7.10 4.40
C ARG A 16 3.17 5.67 4.34
N THR A 17 2.59 4.84 3.49
CA THR A 17 2.98 3.43 3.34
C THR A 17 4.40 3.31 2.81
N VAL A 18 4.79 4.17 1.86
CA VAL A 18 6.17 4.23 1.34
C VAL A 18 7.16 4.61 2.43
N LEU A 19 6.83 5.56 3.31
CA LEU A 19 7.67 5.89 4.47
C LEU A 19 7.85 4.67 5.39
N CYS A 20 6.77 3.95 5.70
CA CYS A 20 6.86 2.72 6.50
C CYS A 20 7.72 1.65 5.82
N ILE A 21 7.58 1.45 4.51
CA ILE A 21 8.40 0.49 3.74
C ILE A 21 9.89 0.89 3.80
N MET A 22 10.20 2.18 3.65
CA MET A 22 11.57 2.68 3.75
C MET A 22 12.18 2.36 5.11
N GLU A 23 11.45 2.61 6.19
CA GLU A 23 11.89 2.37 7.56
C GLU A 23 12.10 0.87 7.86
N VAL A 24 11.14 0.02 7.43
CA VAL A 24 11.17 -1.42 7.71
C VAL A 24 12.25 -2.14 6.89
N ASN A 25 12.39 -1.78 5.61
CA ASN A 25 13.27 -2.49 4.68
C ASN A 25 14.62 -1.80 4.44
N ASN A 26 14.86 -0.64 5.05
CA ASN A 26 16.03 0.22 4.82
C ASN A 26 16.24 0.55 3.33
N TRP A 27 15.15 0.90 2.65
CA TRP A 27 15.14 1.20 1.22
C TRP A 27 15.14 2.70 0.96
N THR A 28 15.65 3.09 -0.22
CA THR A 28 15.50 4.48 -0.69
C THR A 28 14.05 4.77 -1.05
N LYS A 29 13.63 6.04 -0.94
CA LYS A 29 12.27 6.45 -1.28
C LYS A 29 11.86 6.05 -2.70
N ASN A 30 12.72 6.27 -3.68
CA ASN A 30 12.42 5.97 -5.07
C ASN A 30 12.22 4.47 -5.28
N TYR A 31 13.09 3.64 -4.69
CA TYR A 31 12.97 2.19 -4.79
C TYR A 31 11.72 1.66 -4.07
N ALA A 32 11.44 2.14 -2.86
CA ALA A 32 10.24 1.77 -2.10
C ALA A 32 8.95 2.19 -2.82
N PHE A 33 8.92 3.41 -3.36
CA PHE A 33 7.79 3.91 -4.14
C PHE A 33 7.56 3.07 -5.39
N GLU A 34 8.59 2.87 -6.22
CA GLU A 34 8.50 2.08 -7.44
C GLU A 34 8.05 0.65 -7.15
N LYS A 35 8.64 -0.01 -6.15
CA LYS A 35 8.25 -1.38 -5.78
C LYS A 35 6.82 -1.46 -5.27
N PHE A 36 6.42 -0.51 -4.44
CA PHE A 36 5.07 -0.50 -3.88
C PHE A 36 4.02 -0.24 -4.96
N THR A 37 4.20 0.73 -5.86
CA THR A 37 3.21 1.03 -6.90
C THR A 37 3.05 -0.07 -7.95
N HIS A 38 4.02 -0.96 -8.10
CA HIS A 38 3.92 -2.14 -8.97
C HIS A 38 3.42 -3.40 -8.23
N SER A 39 3.12 -3.29 -6.93
CA SER A 39 2.69 -4.44 -6.13
C SER A 39 1.23 -4.80 -6.36
N VAL A 40 0.90 -6.06 -6.09
CA VAL A 40 -0.49 -6.53 -6.05
C VAL A 40 -1.25 -5.77 -4.96
N VAL A 41 -0.67 -5.56 -3.78
CA VAL A 41 -1.30 -4.78 -2.70
C VAL A 41 -1.75 -3.41 -3.19
N TYR A 42 -0.90 -2.71 -3.92
CA TYR A 42 -1.24 -1.39 -4.46
C TYR A 42 -2.32 -1.44 -5.55
N SER A 43 -2.32 -2.47 -6.41
CA SER A 43 -3.39 -2.65 -7.41
C SER A 43 -4.79 -2.83 -6.79
N TYR A 44 -4.87 -3.35 -5.56
CA TYR A 44 -6.12 -3.40 -4.78
C TYR A 44 -6.39 -2.06 -4.11
N LEU A 45 -5.36 -1.40 -3.57
CA LEU A 45 -5.47 -0.09 -2.92
C LEU A 45 -6.02 1.00 -3.86
N GLU A 46 -5.67 0.97 -5.15
CA GLU A 46 -6.18 1.91 -6.16
C GLU A 46 -7.67 1.72 -6.50
N ARG A 47 -8.29 0.63 -6.05
CA ARG A 47 -9.69 0.30 -6.33
C ARG A 47 -10.54 0.55 -5.08
N GLU A 48 -11.42 1.55 -5.12
CA GLU A 48 -12.27 1.93 -3.97
C GLU A 48 -13.11 0.74 -3.46
N GLU A 49 -13.53 -0.16 -4.37
CA GLU A 49 -14.42 -1.29 -4.06
C GLU A 49 -13.77 -2.37 -3.20
N THR A 50 -12.43 -2.50 -3.25
CA THR A 50 -11.70 -3.51 -2.47
C THR A 50 -11.65 -3.16 -0.98
N LYS A 51 -11.89 -1.88 -0.64
CA LYS A 51 -11.79 -1.32 0.71
C LYS A 51 -10.42 -1.47 1.37
N VAL A 52 -9.37 -1.82 0.61
CA VAL A 52 -7.99 -1.93 1.11
C VAL A 52 -7.48 -0.58 1.63
N TRP A 53 -8.02 0.54 1.13
CA TRP A 53 -7.76 1.88 1.64
C TRP A 53 -8.19 2.12 3.10
N HIS A 54 -8.96 1.22 3.71
CA HIS A 54 -9.22 1.24 5.15
C HIS A 54 -8.06 0.70 6.00
N TYR A 55 -7.11 -0.02 5.40
CA TYR A 55 -5.98 -0.58 6.12
C TYR A 55 -5.00 0.52 6.54
N SER A 56 -4.43 0.35 7.73
CA SER A 56 -3.36 1.23 8.18
C SER A 56 -2.14 1.10 7.27
N SER A 57 -1.33 2.15 7.17
CA SER A 57 -0.06 2.10 6.42
C SER A 57 0.87 0.98 6.88
N LEU A 58 0.87 0.67 8.18
CA LEU A 58 1.62 -0.47 8.73
C LEU A 58 1.12 -1.82 8.19
N MET A 59 -0.20 -1.99 8.12
CA MET A 59 -0.80 -3.20 7.57
C MET A 59 -0.51 -3.34 6.08
N LEU A 60 -0.59 -2.24 5.32
CA LEU A 60 -0.24 -2.22 3.90
C LEU A 60 1.24 -2.57 3.68
N THR A 61 2.15 -2.05 4.52
CA THR A 61 3.56 -2.43 4.50
C THR A 61 3.76 -3.91 4.80
N GLN A 62 3.03 -4.47 5.78
CA GLN A 62 3.13 -5.88 6.10
C GLN A 62 2.63 -6.76 4.95
N LEU A 63 1.48 -6.45 4.37
CA LEU A 63 0.96 -7.15 3.19
C LEU A 63 1.93 -7.07 2.00
N PHE A 64 2.53 -5.91 1.78
CA PHE A 64 3.52 -5.73 0.71
C PHE A 64 4.78 -6.59 0.96
N ASN A 65 5.24 -6.69 2.21
CA ASN A 65 6.36 -7.56 2.55
C ASN A 65 5.99 -9.04 2.39
N ASP A 66 4.78 -9.44 2.81
CA ASP A 66 4.25 -10.80 2.60
C ASP A 66 4.16 -11.13 1.11
N GLU A 67 3.76 -10.18 0.26
CA GLU A 67 3.82 -10.30 -1.20
C GLU A 67 5.24 -10.52 -1.70
N CYS A 68 6.21 -9.74 -1.22
CA CYS A 68 7.62 -9.93 -1.59
C CYS A 68 8.16 -11.30 -1.20
N GLU A 69 7.63 -11.91 -0.13
CA GLU A 69 7.94 -13.27 0.30
C GLU A 69 7.13 -14.36 -0.42
N GLY A 70 6.18 -13.99 -1.28
CA GLY A 70 5.29 -14.92 -2.00
C GLY A 70 4.16 -15.49 -1.13
N LYS A 71 3.80 -14.82 -0.03
CA LYS A 71 2.81 -15.24 0.98
C LYS A 71 1.63 -14.27 1.13
N LEU A 72 1.36 -13.43 0.12
CA LEU A 72 0.28 -12.44 0.20
C LEU A 72 -1.07 -13.13 0.47
N VAL A 73 -1.62 -12.86 1.66
CA VAL A 73 -2.98 -13.25 2.04
C VAL A 73 -3.67 -12.00 2.56
N PHE A 74 -4.70 -11.55 1.82
CA PHE A 74 -5.54 -10.46 2.31
C PHE A 74 -6.37 -10.97 3.50
N PRO A 75 -6.47 -10.19 4.60
CA PRO A 75 -7.39 -10.52 5.67
C PRO A 75 -8.81 -10.61 5.13
N GLU A 76 -9.57 -11.60 5.58
CA GLU A 76 -11.01 -11.61 5.37
C GLU A 76 -11.61 -10.40 6.11
N VAL A 77 -12.34 -9.56 5.37
CA VAL A 77 -12.95 -8.31 5.84
C VAL A 77 -14.36 -8.58 6.36
#